data_AF-A0A5K8AJE8-F1
#
_entry.id   AF-A0A5K8AJE8-F1
#
_cell.length_a   1.000
_cell.length_b   1.000
_cell.length_c   1.000
_cell.angle_alpha   90.00
_cell.angle_beta   90.00
_cell.angle_gamma   90.00
#
_symmetry.space_group_name_H-M   'P 1'
#
loop_
_entity.id
_entity.type
_entity.pdbx_description
1 polymer ?
#
loop_
_entity_poly.entity_id
_entity_poly.type
_entity_poly.pdbx_seq_one_letter_code
_entity_poly.pdbx_strand_id
1 'polypeptide(L)' 'MPPMWSARFGDNPWKRGTAAFLGGAIALFGVRLAGGCPSGHGLSGLSQLAVSGFIALAFFFLAGLVTARLVYGPRK' A
#
# COMPACT_ATOMS: atom_id res chain seq x y z
N MET A 1 16.12 -11.31 4.35
CA MET A 1 15.13 -10.80 3.35
C MET A 1 13.83 -11.56 3.55
N PRO A 2 12.65 -10.96 3.31
CA PRO A 2 11.42 -11.74 3.28
C PRO A 2 11.54 -12.81 2.18
N PRO A 3 11.25 -14.09 2.47
CA PRO A 3 11.42 -15.17 1.50
C PRO A 3 10.58 -14.97 0.22
N MET A 4 9.45 -14.25 0.31
CA MET A 4 8.61 -13.89 -0.84
C MET A 4 9.28 -12.91 -1.81
N TRP A 5 10.19 -12.05 -1.34
CA TRP A 5 10.91 -11.12 -2.20
C TRP A 5 12.08 -11.80 -2.88
N SER A 6 12.90 -12.57 -2.14
CA SER A 6 14.06 -13.27 -2.73
C SER A 6 13.59 -14.31 -3.77
N ALA A 7 12.48 -15.01 -3.50
CA ALA A 7 11.90 -15.96 -4.45
C ALA A 7 11.38 -15.32 -5.75
N ARG A 8 11.05 -14.02 -5.75
CA ARG A 8 10.42 -13.34 -6.91
C ARG A 8 11.31 -12.37 -7.66
N PHE A 9 12.18 -11.64 -6.96
CA PHE A 9 13.03 -10.59 -7.52
C PHE A 9 14.53 -10.86 -7.34
N GLY A 10 14.89 -11.92 -6.61
CA GLY A 10 16.27 -12.30 -6.28
C GLY A 10 16.87 -11.51 -5.11
N ASP A 11 18.07 -11.90 -4.68
CA ASP A 11 18.78 -11.30 -3.54
C ASP A 11 19.52 -9.99 -3.87
N ASN A 12 19.17 -9.30 -4.97
CA ASN A 12 19.86 -8.06 -5.34
C ASN A 12 19.33 -6.86 -4.50
N PRO A 13 20.15 -6.22 -3.66
CA PRO A 13 19.74 -5.11 -2.80
C PRO A 13 19.33 -3.85 -3.59
N TRP A 14 19.88 -3.62 -4.78
CA TRP A 14 19.53 -2.45 -5.61
C TRP A 14 18.11 -2.51 -6.16
N LYS A 15 17.65 -3.71 -6.55
CA LYS A 15 16.27 -3.94 -7.00
C LYS A 15 15.26 -3.68 -5.88
N ARG A 16 15.64 -3.96 -4.63
CA ARG A 16 14.83 -3.62 -3.44
C ARG A 16 14.79 -2.13 -3.19
N GLY A 17 15.94 -1.47 -3.20
CA GLY A 17 16.04 -0.05 -2.92
C GLY A 17 15.19 0.77 -3.90
N THR A 18 15.33 0.49 -5.19
CA THR A 18 14.55 1.16 -6.26
C THR A 18 13.05 0.90 -6.15
N ALA A 19 12.64 -0.35 -5.92
CA ALA A 19 11.23 -0.70 -5.76
C ALA A 19 10.60 -0.09 -4.49
N ALA A 20 11.32 -0.08 -3.37
CA ALA A 20 10.84 0.54 -2.13
C ALA A 20 10.74 2.06 -2.27
N PHE A 21 11.70 2.69 -2.95
CA PHE A 21 11.70 4.13 -3.17
C PHE A 21 10.56 4.57 -4.10
N LEU A 22 10.40 3.90 -5.24
CA LEU A 22 9.32 4.19 -6.19
C LEU A 22 7.94 3.88 -5.59
N GLY A 23 7.80 2.71 -4.95
CA GLY A 23 6.55 2.35 -4.26
C GLY A 23 6.20 3.33 -3.15
N GLY A 24 7.21 3.77 -2.37
CA GLY A 24 7.06 4.78 -1.34
C GLY A 24 6.64 6.14 -1.90
N ALA A 25 7.26 6.61 -2.98
CA ALA A 25 6.92 7.88 -3.61
C ALA A 25 5.46 7.90 -4.12
N ILE A 26 5.02 6.82 -4.77
CA ILE A 26 3.63 6.67 -5.25
C ILE A 26 2.65 6.65 -4.07
N ALA A 27 2.98 5.90 -3.01
CA ALA A 27 2.15 5.85 -1.80
C ALA A 27 2.05 7.22 -1.12
N LEU A 28 3.16 7.98 -1.04
CA LEU A 28 3.19 9.31 -0.47
C LEU A 28 2.29 10.28 -1.24
N PHE A 29 2.37 10.22 -2.57
CA PHE A 29 1.53 11.01 -3.46
C PHE A 29 0.04 10.68 -3.26
N GLY A 30 -0.32 9.39 -3.19
CA GLY A 30 -1.69 8.95 -2.93
C GLY A 30 -2.24 9.41 -1.57
N VAL A 31 -1.44 9.30 -0.50
CA VAL A 31 -1.80 9.79 0.84
C VAL A 31 -2.02 11.30 0.84
N ARG A 32 -1.25 12.05 0.06
CA ARG A 32 -1.40 13.50 -0.04
C ARG A 32 -2.69 13.89 -0.76
N LEU A 33 -3.06 13.16 -1.83
CA LEU A 33 -4.33 13.35 -2.53
C LEU A 33 -5.53 12.98 -1.67
N ALA A 34 -5.43 11.94 -0.84
CA ALA A 34 -6.47 11.52 0.09
C ALA A 34 -6.66 12.47 1.28
N GLY A 35 -5.82 13.52 1.42
CA GLY A 35 -5.93 14.49 2.50
C GLY A 35 -5.55 13.93 3.89
N GLY A 36 -4.80 12.83 3.95
CA GLY A 36 -4.37 12.24 5.22
C GLY A 36 -3.85 10.82 5.08
N CYS A 37 -3.11 10.36 6.11
CA CYS A 37 -2.67 8.98 6.18
C CYS A 37 -3.85 8.06 6.59
N PRO A 38 -3.85 6.78 6.18
CA PRO A 38 -4.89 5.83 6.55
C PRO A 38 -5.08 5.72 8.07
N SER A 39 -4.00 5.87 8.85
CA SER A 39 -4.05 5.82 10.32
C SER A 39 -4.62 7.07 10.98
N GLY A 40 -4.60 8.23 10.32
CA GLY A 40 -5.08 9.50 10.88
C GLY A 40 -6.51 9.83 10.45
N HIS A 41 -6.80 9.69 9.15
CA HIS A 41 -8.11 10.04 8.59
C HIS A 41 -9.11 8.88 8.68
N GLY A 42 -8.64 7.63 8.52
CA GLY A 42 -9.47 6.44 8.61
C GLY A 42 -9.85 6.08 10.05
N LEU A 43 -8.88 5.98 10.95
CA LEU A 43 -9.09 5.53 12.34
C LEU A 43 -9.80 6.58 13.22
N SER A 44 -9.47 7.87 13.11
CA SER A 44 -10.24 8.92 13.81
C SER A 44 -11.62 9.15 13.20
N GLY A 45 -11.78 9.04 11.87
CA GLY A 45 -13.09 9.08 11.21
C GLY A 45 -14.00 7.90 11.58
N LEU A 46 -13.43 6.71 11.76
CA LEU A 46 -14.11 5.52 12.28
C LEU A 46 -14.62 5.72 13.71
N SER A 47 -13.84 6.38 14.57
CA SER A 47 -14.25 6.68 15.95
C SER A 47 -15.41 7.69 16.05
N GLN A 48 -15.66 8.47 15.00
CA GLN A 48 -16.77 9.43 14.91
C GLN A 48 -17.99 8.89 14.13
N LEU A 49 -18.02 7.60 13.75
CA LEU A 49 -19.03 7.01 12.84
C LEU A 49 -19.17 7.77 11.49
N ALA A 50 -18.11 8.46 11.05
CA ALA A 50 -18.15 9.15 9.77
C ALA A 50 -18.09 8.11 8.63
N VAL A 51 -19.14 8.08 7.80
CA VAL A 51 -19.24 7.21 6.62
C VAL A 51 -18.03 7.38 5.68
N SER A 52 -17.43 8.58 5.66
CA SER A 52 -16.21 8.88 4.91
C SER A 52 -15.00 8.06 5.35
N GLY A 53 -14.87 7.74 6.64
CA GLY A 53 -13.77 6.92 7.17
C GLY A 53 -13.83 5.46 6.73
N PHE A 54 -15.04 4.88 6.69
CA PHE A 54 -15.27 3.53 6.18
C PHE A 54 -14.98 3.42 4.69
N ILE A 55 -15.42 4.40 3.90
CA ILE A 55 -15.17 4.45 2.46
C ILE A 55 -13.66 4.58 2.21
N ALA A 56 -12.98 5.52 2.88
CA ALA A 56 -11.53 5.69 2.73
C ALA A 56 -10.77 4.39 3.06
N LEU A 57 -11.10 3.73 4.18
CA LEU A 57 -10.46 2.48 4.57
C LEU A 57 -10.71 1.36 3.54
N ALA A 58 -11.93 1.24 3.04
CA ALA A 58 -12.29 0.26 2.02
C ALA A 58 -11.45 0.45 0.74
N PHE A 59 -11.33 1.68 0.25
CA PHE A 59 -10.51 1.99 -0.93
C PHE A 59 -9.02 1.74 -0.70
N PHE A 60 -8.48 2.10 0.47
CA PHE A 60 -7.09 1.79 0.82
C PHE A 60 -6.84 0.27 0.85
N PHE A 61 -7.75 -0.50 1.44
CA PHE A 61 -7.66 -1.96 1.47
C PHE A 61 -7.75 -2.57 0.08
N LEU A 62 -8.68 -2.10 -0.75
CA LEU A 62 -8.87 -2.59 -2.11
C LEU A 62 -7.64 -2.31 -2.98
N ALA A 63 -7.12 -1.09 -2.92
CA ALA A 63 -5.91 -0.70 -3.64
C ALA A 63 -4.68 -1.51 -3.18
N GLY A 64 -4.54 -1.74 -1.87
CA GLY A 64 -3.50 -2.60 -1.31
C GLY A 64 -3.61 -4.04 -1.80
N LEU A 65 -4.82 -4.61 -1.81
CA LEU A 65 -5.08 -5.96 -2.31
C LEU A 65 -4.74 -6.09 -3.80
N VAL A 66 -5.17 -5.14 -4.63
CA VAL A 66 -4.87 -5.12 -6.07
C VAL A 66 -3.38 -5.00 -6.30
N THR A 67 -2.69 -4.08 -5.60
CA THR A 67 -1.24 -3.90 -5.72
C THR A 67 -0.49 -5.16 -5.30
N ALA A 68 -0.88 -5.79 -4.20
CA ALA A 68 -0.30 -7.06 -3.75
C ALA A 68 -0.50 -8.17 -4.79
N ARG A 69 -1.67 -8.24 -5.43
CA ARG A 69 -1.93 -9.19 -6.53
C ARG A 69 -1.15 -8.86 -7.80
N LEU A 70 -0.90 -7.60 -8.13
CA LEU A 70 -0.09 -7.25 -9.29
C LEU A 70 1.39 -7.56 -9.06
N VAL A 71 1.91 -7.28 -7.86
CA VAL A 71 3.34 -7.49 -7.53
C VAL A 71 3.64 -8.96 -7.22
N TYR A 72 2.80 -9.62 -6.42
CA TYR A 72 3.01 -10.98 -5.91
C TYR A 72 2.04 -12.01 -6.48
N GLY A 73 1.16 -11.65 -7.40
CA GLY A 73 0.14 -12.55 -7.94
C GLY A 73 0.70 -13.82 -8.57
N PRO A 74 -0.10 -14.91 -8.55
CA PRO A 74 0.30 -16.20 -9.09
C PRO A 74 0.63 -16.04 -10.57
N ARG A 75 1.81 -16.52 -10.97
CA ARG A 75 2.07 -16.77 -12.38
C ARG A 75 1.23 -18.00 -12.75
N LYS A 76 0.51 -17.93 -13.88
CA LYS A 76 0.23 -19.13 -14.67
C LYS A 76 1.55 -19.72 -15.14
#